data_AF-A0A4E0RRE6-F1
#
_entry.id   AF-A0A4E0RRE6-F1
#
_cell.length_a   1.000
_cell.length_b   1.000
_cell.length_c   1.000
_cell.angle_alpha   90.00
_cell.angle_beta   90.00
_cell.angle_gamma   90.00
#
_symmetry.space_group_name_H-M   'P 1'
#
loop_
_entity.id
_entity.type
_entity.pdbx_description
1 polymer ?
#
loop_
_entity_poly.entity_id
_entity_poly.type
_entity_poly.pdbx_seq_one_letter_code
_entity_poly.pdbx_strand_id
1 'polypeptide(L)'
;MVVGRLFVQERLNPKHKEAAIQMFTNIKSALNNKINTSDWMAKEDVVQTMEKVKNVNASIGSPPDMWNITKENETFIYIRELNEKKYFENNLICAESAVLNNLRRLFDNDPHK
;
A
#
# COMPACT_ATOMS: atom_id res chain seq x y z
N MET A 1 -1.48 -4.20 -9.92
CA MET A 1 -2.83 -3.83 -9.45
C MET A 1 -3.95 -4.42 -10.31
N VAL A 2 -3.65 -4.77 -11.57
CA VAL A 2 -4.57 -5.30 -12.60
C VAL A 2 -5.57 -6.35 -12.09
N VAL A 3 -5.09 -7.49 -11.60
CA VAL A 3 -5.96 -8.58 -11.11
C VAL A 3 -6.75 -8.15 -9.86
N GLY A 4 -6.13 -7.33 -9.01
CA GLY A 4 -6.77 -6.80 -7.80
C GLY A 4 -7.95 -5.88 -8.11
N ARG A 5 -7.88 -5.07 -9.19
CA ARG A 5 -8.99 -4.22 -9.62
C ARG A 5 -10.20 -5.05 -10.04
N LEU A 6 -9.99 -6.11 -10.83
CA LEU A 6 -11.05 -7.04 -11.25
C LEU A 6 -11.70 -7.70 -10.02
N PHE A 7 -10.88 -8.20 -9.10
CA PHE A 7 -11.37 -8.82 -7.87
C PHE A 7 -12.21 -7.87 -7.02
N VAL A 8 -11.73 -6.63 -6.81
CA VAL A 8 -12.44 -5.61 -6.02
C VAL A 8 -13.78 -5.24 -6.67
N GLN A 9 -13.81 -5.10 -7.99
CA GLN A 9 -15.02 -4.80 -8.74
C GLN A 9 -16.10 -5.88 -8.57
N GLU A 10 -15.70 -7.14 -8.54
CA GLU A 10 -16.64 -8.27 -8.44
C GLU A 10 -17.05 -8.62 -7.01
N ARG A 11 -16.14 -8.45 -6.04
CA ARG A 11 -16.27 -9.09 -4.72
C ARG A 11 -16.29 -8.12 -3.55
N LEU A 12 -15.77 -6.91 -3.68
CA LEU A 12 -15.66 -6.00 -2.55
C LEU A 12 -16.92 -5.14 -2.40
N ASN A 13 -17.72 -5.44 -1.39
CA ASN A 13 -18.85 -4.60 -1.01
C ASN A 13 -18.34 -3.30 -0.34
N PRO A 14 -18.68 -2.10 -0.84
CA PRO A 14 -18.29 -0.82 -0.23
C PRO A 14 -18.65 -0.71 1.25
N LYS A 15 -19.78 -1.30 1.69
CA LYS A 15 -20.22 -1.28 3.09
C LYS A 15 -19.25 -2.01 4.02
N HIS A 16 -18.62 -3.08 3.56
CA HIS A 16 -17.61 -3.78 4.37
C HIS A 16 -16.33 -2.95 4.53
N LYS A 17 -15.97 -2.17 3.51
CA LYS A 17 -14.84 -1.26 3.56
C LYS A 17 -15.09 -0.14 4.58
N GLU A 18 -16.28 0.47 4.56
CA GLU A 18 -16.69 1.48 5.53
C GLU A 18 -16.71 0.93 6.96
N ALA A 19 -17.29 -0.25 7.17
CA ALA A 19 -17.30 -0.90 8.48
C ALA A 19 -15.87 -1.16 9.01
N ALA A 20 -14.96 -1.63 8.15
CA ALA A 20 -13.56 -1.83 8.51
C ALA A 20 -12.83 -0.52 8.83
N ILE A 21 -13.10 0.57 8.10
CA ILE A 21 -12.56 1.91 8.40
C ILE A 21 -13.04 2.39 9.76
N GLN A 22 -14.32 2.19 10.08
CA GLN A 22 -14.87 2.56 11.38
C GLN A 22 -14.24 1.73 12.50
N MET A 23 -14.09 0.43 12.30
CA MET A 23 -13.43 -0.46 13.26
C MET A 23 -11.99 -0.03 13.53
N PHE A 24 -11.23 0.30 12.48
CA PHE A 24 -9.86 0.79 12.61
C PHE A 24 -9.82 2.12 13.41
N THR A 25 -10.71 3.05 13.10
CA THR A 25 -10.82 4.33 13.83
C THR A 25 -11.11 4.11 15.31
N ASN A 26 -12.03 3.20 15.63
CA ASN A 26 -12.39 2.86 17.01
C ASN A 26 -11.20 2.24 17.77
N ILE A 27 -10.48 1.29 17.14
CA ILE A 27 -9.30 0.65 17.74
C ILE A 27 -8.20 1.68 17.98
N LYS A 28 -7.95 2.58 17.01
CA LYS A 28 -6.95 3.66 17.13
C LYS A 28 -7.29 4.61 18.28
N SER A 29 -8.57 4.96 18.44
CA SER A 29 -9.03 5.77 19.57
C SER A 29 -8.86 5.06 20.91
N ALA A 30 -9.25 3.78 21.01
CA ALA A 30 -9.07 3.00 22.23
C ALA A 30 -7.60 2.85 22.62
N LEU A 31 -6.72 2.65 21.64
CA LEU A 31 -5.27 2.58 21.85
C LEU A 31 -4.71 3.90 22.38
N ASN A 32 -5.11 5.04 21.79
CA ASN A 32 -4.72 6.37 22.28
C ASN A 32 -5.14 6.59 23.72
N ASN A 33 -6.38 6.23 24.07
CA ASN A 33 -6.87 6.35 25.45
C ASN A 33 -6.03 5.51 26.42
N LYS A 34 -5.72 4.26 26.04
CA LYS A 34 -4.91 3.36 26.86
C LYS A 34 -3.48 3.86 27.07
N ILE A 35 -2.88 4.45 26.03
CA ILE A 35 -1.53 5.04 26.12
C ILE A 35 -1.55 6.25 27.06
N ASN A 36 -2.57 7.10 26.96
CA ASN A 36 -2.69 8.31 27.76
C ASN A 36 -2.91 8.02 29.26
N THR A 37 -3.56 6.91 29.60
CA THR A 37 -3.82 6.50 30.99
C THR A 37 -2.78 5.50 31.52
N SER A 38 -1.62 5.41 30.89
CA SER A 38 -0.62 4.40 31.22
C SER A 38 0.32 4.87 32.33
N ASP A 39 0.28 4.21 33.47
CA ASP A 39 1.07 4.59 34.65
C ASP A 39 2.54 4.12 34.60
N TRP A 40 2.88 3.21 33.69
CA TRP A 40 4.23 2.64 33.57
C TRP A 40 5.10 3.36 32.53
N MET A 41 4.54 4.25 31.71
CA MET A 41 5.28 4.99 30.69
C MET A 41 5.73 6.35 31.21
N ALA A 42 6.96 6.75 30.86
CA ALA A 42 7.40 8.12 31.08
C ALA A 42 6.57 9.10 30.23
N LYS A 43 6.44 10.35 30.69
CA LYS A 43 5.59 11.35 30.01
C LYS A 43 6.09 11.63 28.59
N GLU A 44 7.40 11.64 28.40
CA GLU A 44 8.04 11.86 27.10
C GLU A 44 7.71 10.71 26.13
N ASP A 45 7.72 9.47 26.61
CA ASP A 45 7.40 8.28 25.82
C ASP A 45 5.90 8.23 25.45
N VAL A 46 5.01 8.67 26.36
CA VAL A 46 3.57 8.81 26.07
C VAL A 46 3.36 9.76 24.90
N VAL A 47 4.02 10.92 24.89
CA VAL A 47 3.88 11.92 23.81
C VAL A 47 4.35 11.35 22.47
N GLN A 48 5.54 10.73 22.43
CA GLN A 48 6.07 10.13 21.19
C GLN A 48 5.20 8.98 20.68
N THR A 49 4.69 8.15 21.60
CA THR A 49 3.84 7.01 21.24
C THR A 49 2.48 7.49 20.71
N MET A 50 1.89 8.52 21.31
CA MET A 50 0.65 9.14 20.82
C MET A 50 0.83 9.75 19.43
N GLU A 51 1.96 10.40 19.17
CA GLU A 51 2.28 10.93 17.84
C GLU A 51 2.40 9.80 16.81
N LYS A 52 3.08 8.70 17.17
CA LYS A 52 3.19 7.52 16.30
C LYS A 52 1.82 6.94 15.99
N VAL A 53 0.97 6.72 17.00
CA VAL A 53 -0.39 6.19 16.80
C VAL A 53 -1.22 7.12 15.92
N LYS A 54 -1.15 8.44 16.14
CA LYS A 54 -1.81 9.44 15.28
C LYS A 54 -1.41 9.30 13.81
N ASN A 55 -0.14 9.00 13.53
CA ASN A 55 0.40 8.87 12.17
C ASN A 55 0.20 7.48 11.54
N VAL A 56 -0.29 6.48 12.28
CA VAL A 56 -0.64 5.17 11.70
C VAL A 56 -1.82 5.33 10.74
N ASN A 57 -1.60 4.91 9.50
CA ASN A 57 -2.61 4.83 8.44
C ASN A 57 -2.91 3.36 8.11
N ALA A 58 -4.14 3.08 7.69
CA ALA A 58 -4.56 1.74 7.28
C ALA A 58 -4.83 1.68 5.78
N SER A 59 -4.29 0.66 5.12
CA SER A 59 -4.66 0.29 3.75
C SER A 59 -5.77 -0.76 3.80
N ILE A 60 -7.01 -0.37 3.52
CA ILE A 60 -8.19 -1.24 3.70
C ILE A 60 -8.81 -1.58 2.34
N GLY A 61 -8.80 -2.88 1.99
CA GLY A 61 -9.47 -3.47 0.83
C GLY A 61 -8.77 -3.17 -0.50
N SER A 62 -8.60 -1.90 -0.84
CA SER A 62 -7.99 -1.49 -2.10
C SER A 62 -7.17 -0.19 -1.96
N PRO A 63 -6.04 -0.06 -2.69
CA PRO A 63 -5.34 1.21 -2.83
C PRO A 63 -6.24 2.30 -3.44
N PRO A 64 -6.04 3.57 -3.07
CA PRO A 64 -6.92 4.69 -3.48
C PRO A 64 -6.83 5.00 -4.98
N ASP A 65 -5.69 4.71 -5.59
CA ASP A 65 -5.37 4.92 -7.00
C ASP A 65 -5.58 3.67 -7.87
N MET A 66 -6.31 2.67 -7.37
CA MET A 66 -6.61 1.42 -8.11
C MET A 66 -7.24 1.65 -9.50
N TRP A 67 -7.97 2.74 -9.68
CA TRP A 67 -8.64 3.10 -10.93
C TRP A 67 -7.79 4.01 -11.84
N ASN A 68 -6.61 4.44 -11.39
CA ASN A 68 -5.69 5.23 -12.20
C ASN A 68 -4.89 4.30 -13.13
N ILE A 69 -5.45 4.03 -14.32
CA ILE A 69 -4.84 3.15 -15.32
C ILE A 69 -3.50 3.70 -15.80
N THR A 70 -3.36 5.02 -15.94
CA THR A 70 -2.10 5.65 -16.33
C THR A 70 -0.98 5.29 -15.37
N LYS A 71 -1.23 5.46 -14.06
CA LYS A 71 -0.27 5.11 -13.00
C LYS A 71 -0.02 3.61 -12.91
N GLU A 72 -1.04 2.79 -13.15
CA GLU A 72 -0.84 1.34 -13.22
C GLU A 72 0.09 0.94 -14.37
N ASN A 73 -0.08 1.54 -15.56
CA ASN A 73 0.74 1.25 -16.73
C ASN A 73 2.21 1.65 -16.56
N GLU A 74 2.52 2.62 -15.69
CA GLU A 74 3.90 2.96 -15.32
C GLU A 74 4.69 1.76 -14.79
N THR A 75 4.01 0.78 -14.16
CA THR A 75 4.67 -0.44 -13.65
C THR A 75 5.08 -1.42 -14.75
N PHE A 76 4.53 -1.25 -15.96
CA PHE A 76 4.73 -2.16 -17.09
C PHE A 76 5.55 -1.54 -18.24
N ILE A 77 6.15 -0.35 -18.04
CA ILE A 77 6.84 0.40 -19.10
C ILE A 77 7.99 -0.37 -19.78
N TYR A 78 8.61 -1.31 -19.08
CA TYR A 78 9.71 -2.13 -19.62
C TYR A 78 9.23 -3.45 -20.23
N ILE A 79 7.94 -3.78 -20.10
CA ILE A 79 7.35 -4.95 -20.75
C ILE A 79 6.89 -4.52 -22.14
N ARG A 80 7.56 -5.01 -23.18
CA ARG A 80 7.23 -4.69 -24.58
C ARG A 80 6.11 -5.57 -25.13
N GLU A 81 6.28 -6.87 -24.98
CA GLU A 81 5.37 -7.89 -25.52
C GLU A 81 5.41 -9.14 -24.63
N LEU A 82 4.27 -9.80 -24.48
CA LEU A 82 4.14 -11.11 -23.87
C LEU A 82 3.46 -12.04 -24.87
N ASN A 83 3.88 -13.31 -24.89
CA ASN A 83 3.34 -14.31 -25.82
C ASN A 83 2.77 -15.51 -25.06
N GLU A 84 1.51 -15.84 -25.31
CA GLU A 84 0.78 -16.91 -24.59
C GLU A 84 1.46 -18.28 -24.63
N LYS A 85 2.26 -18.57 -25.66
CA LYS A 85 2.97 -19.85 -25.82
C LYS A 85 4.36 -19.87 -25.19
N LYS A 86 4.88 -18.72 -24.76
CA LYS A 86 6.26 -18.54 -24.26
C LYS A 86 6.28 -18.23 -22.77
N TYR A 87 5.78 -19.18 -21.96
CA TYR A 87 5.66 -18.97 -20.52
C TYR A 87 7.01 -18.64 -19.86
N PHE A 88 8.09 -19.35 -20.22
CA PHE A 88 9.40 -19.14 -19.63
C PHE A 88 9.96 -17.76 -19.99
N GLU A 89 9.93 -17.37 -21.25
CA GLU A 89 10.44 -16.08 -21.71
C GLU A 89 9.62 -14.91 -21.16
N ASN A 90 8.29 -15.06 -21.06
CA ASN A 90 7.44 -14.06 -20.40
C ASN A 90 7.86 -13.85 -18.94
N ASN A 91 8.20 -14.91 -18.21
CA ASN A 91 8.67 -14.79 -16.84
C ASN A 91 10.03 -14.08 -16.77
N LEU A 92 10.94 -14.36 -17.70
CA LEU A 92 12.22 -13.67 -17.77
C LEU A 92 12.04 -12.17 -18.04
N ILE A 93 11.19 -11.80 -19.01
CA ILE A 93 10.85 -10.39 -19.31
C ILE A 93 10.26 -9.69 -18.08
N CYS A 94 9.34 -10.35 -17.37
CA CYS A 94 8.75 -9.80 -16.15
C CYS A 94 9.80 -9.60 -15.04
N ALA A 95 10.73 -10.55 -14.86
CA ALA A 95 11.79 -10.45 -13.87
C ALA A 95 12.76 -9.29 -14.20
N GLU A 96 13.20 -9.19 -15.46
CA GLU A 96 14.06 -8.10 -15.93
C GLU A 96 13.39 -6.73 -15.76
N SER A 97 12.11 -6.62 -16.15
CA SER A 97 11.31 -5.40 -15.97
C SER A 97 11.22 -4.98 -14.50
N ALA A 98 11.04 -5.94 -13.57
CA ALA A 98 11.00 -5.66 -12.14
C ALA A 98 12.33 -5.09 -11.63
N VAL A 99 13.46 -5.62 -12.11
CA VAL A 99 14.80 -5.09 -11.78
C VAL A 99 14.96 -3.67 -12.30
N LEU A 100 14.63 -3.42 -13.58
CA LEU A 100 14.74 -2.09 -14.18
C LEU A 100 13.88 -1.04 -13.47
N ASN A 101 12.66 -1.40 -13.07
CA ASN A 101 11.79 -0.55 -12.27
C ASN A 101 12.42 -0.19 -10.91
N ASN A 102 13.03 -1.15 -10.23
CA ASN A 102 13.70 -0.90 -8.95
C ASN A 102 14.94 -0.01 -9.12
N LEU A 103 15.75 -0.25 -10.16
CA LEU A 103 16.91 0.59 -10.46
C LEU A 103 16.49 2.02 -10.78
N ARG A 104 15.42 2.22 -11.56
CA ARG A 104 14.86 3.56 -11.83
C ARG A 104 14.49 4.31 -10.54
N ARG A 105 13.84 3.60 -9.59
CA ARG A 105 13.45 4.20 -8.30
C ARG A 105 14.63 4.71 -7.49
N LEU A 106 15.84 4.17 -7.66
CA LEU A 106 17.04 4.69 -7.00
C LEU A 106 17.37 6.10 -7.50
N PHE A 107 17.18 6.36 -8.80
CA PHE A 107 17.46 7.66 -9.41
C PHE A 107 16.33 8.69 -9.25
N ASP A 108 15.09 8.21 -9.12
CA ASP A 108 13.91 9.08 -8.92
C ASP A 108 13.77 9.54 -7.46
N ASN A 109 14.24 8.74 -6.50
CA ASN A 109 14.21 9.05 -5.07
C ASN A 109 15.55 9.58 -4.52
N ASP A 110 16.51 9.94 -5.40
CA ASP A 110 17.79 10.49 -4.97
C ASP A 110 17.58 11.86 -4.30
N PRO A 111 17.84 11.99 -2.99
CA PRO A 111 17.66 13.25 -2.26
C PRO A 111 18.70 14.32 -2.62
N HIS A 112 19.70 13.99 -3.46
CA HIS A 112 20.76 14.89 -3.89
C HIS A 112 20.58 15.46 -5.32
N LYS A 113 19.42 15.22 -5.95
CA LYS A 113 18.98 15.92 -7.17
C LYS A 113 18.26 17.23 -6.88
#